data_AF-A0A097BQX0-F1
#
_entry.id   AF-A0A097BQX0-F1
#
_cell.length_a   1.000
_cell.length_b   1.000
_cell.length_c   1.000
_cell.angle_alpha   90.00
_cell.angle_beta   90.00
_cell.angle_gamma   90.00
#
_symmetry.space_group_name_H-M   'P 1'
#
loop_
_entity.id
_entity.type
_entity.pdbx_description
1 polymer ?
#
loop_
_entity_poly.entity_id
_entity_poly.type
_entity_poly.pdbx_seq_one_letter_code
_entity_poly.pdbx_strand_id
1 'polypeptide(L)'
;MNNTKFYRNAAMLLLAGATIIPQCLAAPAMAAPAAKDSEPTASCAAKKDSLNNYLWDLQYDKTNILARHGETIDNKFSSDSFNKGDEFVVVEHQKKNITNTTSNLSVTSANDDRVYPGALFRADQNLMDNMPSLISANRAPITLSVDLPGFHGGESAVTVQRPTKSSVT
;
A
#
# COMPACT_ATOMS: atom_id res chain seq x y z
N MET A 1 24.02 3.65 -49.02
CA MET A 1 25.27 3.68 -48.23
C MET A 1 25.17 2.66 -47.11
N ASN A 2 26.05 1.66 -47.17
CA ASN A 2 26.59 0.74 -46.15
C ASN A 2 26.22 1.10 -44.69
N ASN A 3 26.00 0.17 -43.74
CA ASN A 3 26.60 -1.15 -43.58
C ASN A 3 25.86 -1.96 -42.49
N THR A 4 25.55 -3.22 -42.76
CA THR A 4 25.22 -4.32 -41.84
C THR A 4 26.42 -4.79 -41.05
N LYS A 5 26.28 -5.13 -39.75
CA LYS A 5 27.09 -6.15 -39.05
C LYS A 5 26.37 -6.68 -37.80
N PHE A 6 26.45 -7.94 -37.37
CA PHE A 6 26.68 -9.26 -37.97
C PHE A 6 26.61 -10.21 -36.75
N TYR A 7 25.67 -11.15 -36.74
CA TYR A 7 25.70 -12.28 -35.81
C TYR A 7 26.91 -13.17 -36.14
N ARG A 8 27.67 -13.61 -35.14
CA ARG A 8 28.64 -14.72 -35.31
C ARG A 8 28.65 -15.63 -34.09
N ASN A 9 28.01 -16.78 -34.25
CA ASN A 9 28.42 -18.04 -33.64
C ASN A 9 29.74 -18.47 -34.26
N ALA A 10 30.68 -18.92 -33.44
CA ALA A 10 31.83 -19.70 -33.88
C ALA A 10 32.19 -20.71 -32.80
N ALA A 11 31.77 -21.96 -33.02
CA ALA A 11 32.41 -23.13 -32.43
C ALA A 11 33.67 -23.42 -33.26
N MET A 12 34.81 -23.65 -32.60
CA MET A 12 35.88 -24.46 -33.17
C MET A 12 36.72 -25.11 -32.07
N LEU A 13 37.18 -26.29 -32.42
CA LEU A 13 37.46 -27.47 -31.63
C LEU A 13 38.97 -27.73 -31.59
N LEU A 14 39.45 -28.36 -30.50
CA LEU A 14 40.64 -29.19 -30.34
C LEU A 14 42.05 -28.58 -30.51
N LEU A 15 42.86 -28.71 -29.45
CA LEU A 15 44.08 -29.52 -29.55
C LEU A 15 44.46 -30.17 -28.20
N ALA A 16 44.93 -31.40 -28.31
CA ALA A 16 45.19 -32.37 -27.27
C ALA A 16 46.42 -32.07 -26.41
N GLY A 17 46.38 -32.57 -25.17
CA GLY A 17 47.52 -32.63 -24.25
C GLY A 17 47.14 -33.49 -23.05
N ALA A 18 47.18 -34.81 -23.24
CA ALA A 18 46.95 -35.79 -22.19
C ALA A 18 48.13 -35.80 -21.20
N THR A 19 47.87 -35.66 -19.91
CA THR A 19 48.71 -36.25 -18.87
C THR A 19 47.86 -36.98 -17.84
N ILE A 20 48.38 -38.13 -17.45
CA ILE A 20 47.72 -39.25 -16.79
C ILE A 20 47.82 -39.07 -15.26
N ILE A 21 46.67 -39.22 -14.61
CA ILE A 21 46.29 -39.71 -13.25
C ILE A 21 47.43 -40.06 -12.26
N PRO A 22 47.21 -39.85 -10.94
CA PRO A 22 46.66 -40.96 -10.15
C PRO A 22 45.50 -40.56 -9.23
N GLN A 23 44.46 -41.39 -9.24
CA GLN A 23 43.38 -41.42 -8.28
C GLN A 23 43.97 -41.96 -6.98
N CYS A 24 43.74 -41.25 -5.87
CA CYS A 24 43.92 -41.81 -4.54
C CYS A 24 42.55 -42.03 -3.89
N LEU A 25 42.47 -43.17 -3.22
CA LEU A 25 41.33 -43.82 -2.58
C LEU A 25 40.55 -42.96 -1.59
N ALA A 26 39.28 -43.29 -1.43
CA ALA A 26 38.31 -42.68 -0.52
C ALA A 26 38.65 -42.78 0.98
N ALA A 27 38.23 -41.77 1.75
CA ALA A 27 37.82 -41.89 3.15
C ALA A 27 36.78 -40.79 3.49
N PRO A 28 35.72 -41.07 4.29
CA PRO A 28 34.64 -40.15 4.58
C PRO A 28 34.89 -39.31 5.85
N ALA A 29 34.16 -38.19 5.92
CA ALA A 29 33.80 -37.40 7.11
C ALA A 29 34.95 -36.90 8.01
N MET A 30 35.15 -35.57 8.01
CA MET A 30 35.31 -34.78 9.24
C MET A 30 34.95 -33.32 8.96
N ALA A 31 34.15 -32.77 9.87
CA ALA A 31 33.66 -31.41 9.87
C ALA A 31 34.80 -30.38 9.97
N ALA A 32 34.72 -29.34 9.14
CA ALA A 32 35.40 -28.08 9.35
C ALA A 32 34.34 -26.98 9.47
N PRO A 33 34.52 -26.02 10.39
CA PRO A 33 33.45 -25.19 10.90
C PRO A 33 32.96 -24.18 9.86
N ALA A 34 31.66 -23.95 9.86
CA ALA A 34 31.04 -22.85 9.15
C ALA A 34 31.78 -21.55 9.50
N ALA A 35 32.37 -20.91 8.49
CA ALA A 35 32.81 -19.54 8.57
C ALA A 35 31.59 -18.71 9.01
N LYS A 36 31.67 -18.18 10.23
CA LYS A 36 30.75 -17.14 10.69
C LYS A 36 31.00 -15.93 9.81
N ASP A 37 30.04 -15.58 8.97
CA ASP A 37 29.93 -14.24 8.43
C ASP A 37 29.74 -13.29 9.61
N SER A 38 30.80 -12.57 9.92
CA SER A 38 30.82 -11.44 10.83
C SER A 38 30.22 -10.21 10.14
N GLU A 39 29.33 -9.54 10.89
CA GLU A 39 28.74 -8.20 10.72
C GLU A 39 27.40 -8.07 9.96
N PRO A 40 26.34 -7.65 10.68
CA PRO A 40 25.27 -6.87 10.06
C PRO A 40 24.90 -5.66 10.92
N THR A 41 25.50 -4.50 10.66
CA THR A 41 24.97 -3.23 11.15
C THR A 41 24.87 -2.14 10.07
N ALA A 42 25.64 -2.24 8.98
CA ALA A 42 25.57 -1.27 7.87
C ALA A 42 24.47 -1.58 6.82
N SER A 43 24.07 -2.84 6.64
CA SER A 43 23.20 -3.25 5.52
C SER A 43 21.70 -3.02 5.74
N CYS A 44 21.25 -2.87 6.99
CA CYS A 44 19.84 -2.65 7.33
C CYS A 44 19.45 -1.16 7.34
N ALA A 45 20.35 -0.27 7.77
CA ALA A 45 20.10 1.17 7.75
C ALA A 45 19.98 1.70 6.30
N ALA A 46 20.85 1.26 5.40
CA ALA A 46 20.78 1.62 3.98
C ALA A 46 19.44 1.24 3.30
N LYS A 47 18.78 0.16 3.77
CA LYS A 47 17.45 -0.26 3.29
C LYS A 47 16.33 0.67 3.77
N LYS A 48 16.47 1.28 4.95
CA LYS A 48 15.51 2.27 5.47
C LYS A 48 15.55 3.55 4.64
N ASP A 49 16.75 4.03 4.31
CA ASP A 49 16.90 5.25 3.51
C ASP A 49 16.35 5.06 2.10
N SER A 50 16.56 3.89 1.50
CA SER A 50 15.95 3.53 0.21
C SER A 50 14.42 3.53 0.27
N LEU A 51 13.81 3.04 1.36
CA LEU A 51 12.36 3.07 1.53
C LEU A 51 11.85 4.50 1.70
N ASN A 52 12.54 5.32 2.49
CA ASN A 52 12.16 6.72 2.68
C ASN A 52 12.20 7.48 1.36
N ASN A 53 13.28 7.35 0.58
CA ASN A 53 13.41 7.99 -0.73
C ASN A 53 12.28 7.53 -1.67
N TYR A 54 12.00 6.22 -1.72
CA TYR A 54 10.88 5.70 -2.51
C TYR A 54 9.54 6.35 -2.13
N LEU A 55 9.25 6.53 -0.84
CA LEU A 55 7.99 7.13 -0.37
C LEU A 55 7.94 8.65 -0.60
N TRP A 56 9.06 9.34 -0.46
CA TRP A 56 9.15 10.79 -0.67
C TRP A 56 9.12 11.19 -2.14
N ASP A 57 9.65 10.33 -3.02
CA ASP A 57 9.68 10.57 -4.46
C ASP A 57 8.35 10.28 -5.16
N LEU A 58 7.34 9.77 -4.44
CA LEU A 58 6.00 9.56 -4.98
C LEU A 58 5.35 10.89 -5.39
N GLN A 59 5.13 11.06 -6.69
CA GLN A 59 4.48 12.23 -7.27
C GLN A 59 3.01 11.94 -7.57
N TYR A 60 2.11 12.63 -6.89
CA TYR A 60 0.66 12.50 -7.08
C TYR A 60 -0.05 13.79 -6.65
N ASP A 61 -1.21 14.05 -7.24
CA ASP A 61 -2.09 15.13 -6.80
C ASP A 61 -2.99 14.63 -5.66
N LYS A 62 -2.72 15.15 -4.46
CA LYS A 62 -3.45 14.82 -3.22
C LYS A 62 -4.95 15.11 -3.29
N THR A 63 -5.38 16.00 -4.18
CA THR A 63 -6.79 16.38 -4.32
C THR A 63 -7.51 15.44 -5.28
N ASN A 64 -6.89 15.18 -6.43
CA ASN A 64 -7.53 14.38 -7.49
C ASN A 64 -7.43 12.86 -7.26
N ILE A 65 -6.44 12.38 -6.50
CA ILE A 65 -6.24 10.94 -6.27
C ILE A 65 -7.40 10.25 -5.53
N LEU A 66 -8.19 11.01 -4.76
CA LEU A 66 -9.38 10.53 -4.04
C LEU A 66 -10.66 11.31 -4.42
N ALA A 67 -10.68 11.95 -5.58
CA ALA A 67 -11.84 12.71 -6.05
C ALA A 67 -12.90 11.79 -6.66
N ARG A 68 -14.13 11.82 -6.12
CA ARG A 68 -15.27 11.08 -6.64
C ARG A 68 -16.19 12.00 -7.43
N HIS A 69 -16.44 11.65 -8.68
CA HIS A 69 -17.37 12.36 -9.55
C HIS A 69 -18.66 11.57 -9.69
N GLY A 70 -19.79 12.23 -9.47
CA GLY A 70 -21.12 11.67 -9.65
C GLY A 70 -21.59 11.78 -11.11
N GLU A 71 -22.91 11.65 -11.28
CA GLU A 71 -23.54 11.86 -12.57
C GLU A 71 -23.50 13.33 -13.02
N THR A 72 -23.51 13.53 -14.33
CA THR A 72 -23.70 14.85 -14.94
C THR A 72 -25.09 14.89 -15.55
N ILE A 73 -25.91 15.84 -15.10
CA ILE A 73 -27.27 16.05 -15.58
C ILE A 73 -27.31 17.35 -16.38
N ASP A 74 -27.98 17.36 -17.52
CA ASP A 74 -28.19 18.58 -18.29
C ASP A 74 -29.07 19.59 -17.53
N ASN A 75 -28.96 20.87 -17.89
CA ASN A 75 -29.72 21.90 -17.20
C ASN A 75 -31.21 21.77 -17.52
N LYS A 76 -31.98 21.26 -16.54
CA LYS A 76 -33.43 21.12 -16.62
C LYS A 76 -34.10 21.95 -15.54
N PHE A 77 -35.08 22.74 -15.96
CA PHE A 77 -36.02 23.45 -15.09
C PHE A 77 -37.44 23.05 -15.50
N SER A 78 -38.23 22.57 -14.56
CA SER A 78 -39.62 22.17 -14.83
C SER A 78 -40.48 22.39 -13.60
N SER A 79 -41.73 22.78 -13.81
CA SER A 79 -42.72 22.95 -12.76
C SER A 79 -43.99 22.21 -13.16
N ASP A 80 -44.50 21.39 -12.25
CA ASP A 80 -45.75 20.64 -12.41
C ASP A 80 -46.70 20.98 -11.26
N SER A 81 -48.00 20.77 -11.47
CA SER A 81 -48.98 21.01 -10.42
C SER A 81 -50.09 19.99 -10.45
N PHE A 82 -50.63 19.67 -9.28
CA PHE A 82 -51.77 18.77 -9.15
C PHE A 82 -52.55 19.09 -7.87
N ASN A 83 -53.83 18.72 -7.87
CA ASN A 83 -54.69 18.84 -6.70
C ASN A 83 -54.64 17.55 -5.87
N LYS A 84 -54.50 17.69 -4.56
CA LYS A 84 -54.58 16.58 -3.61
C LYS A 84 -55.59 16.94 -2.52
N GLY A 85 -56.83 16.45 -2.67
CA GLY A 85 -57.93 16.87 -1.81
C GLY A 85 -58.20 18.36 -1.98
N ASP A 86 -58.18 19.11 -0.88
CA ASP A 86 -58.41 20.56 -0.84
C ASP A 86 -57.13 21.41 -1.05
N GLU A 87 -55.97 20.77 -1.28
CA GLU A 87 -54.70 21.44 -1.47
C GLU A 87 -54.25 21.41 -2.95
N PHE A 88 -53.83 22.57 -3.45
CA PHE A 88 -53.17 22.69 -4.75
C PHE A 88 -51.65 22.68 -4.55
N VAL A 89 -51.00 21.61 -4.99
CA VAL A 89 -49.56 21.39 -4.81
C VAL A 89 -48.83 21.71 -6.10
N VAL A 90 -47.80 22.55 -6.00
CA VAL A 90 -46.88 22.86 -7.08
C VAL A 90 -45.52 22.25 -6.75
N VAL A 91 -44.97 21.48 -7.69
CA VAL A 91 -43.65 20.87 -7.58
C VAL A 91 -42.72 21.51 -8.59
N GLU A 92 -41.61 22.06 -8.11
CA GLU A 92 -40.58 22.67 -8.92
C GLU A 92 -39.30 21.83 -8.88
N HIS A 93 -38.78 21.49 -10.05
CA HIS A 93 -37.52 20.77 -10.20
C HIS A 93 -36.47 21.71 -10.81
N GLN A 94 -35.36 21.87 -10.09
CA GLN A 94 -34.22 22.66 -10.52
C GLN A 94 -32.94 21.83 -10.38
N LYS A 95 -32.11 21.81 -11.43
CA LYS A 95 -30.76 21.24 -11.34
C LYS A 95 -29.93 22.02 -10.30
N LYS A 96 -29.36 21.29 -9.34
CA LYS A 96 -28.37 21.81 -8.38
C LYS A 96 -27.12 20.92 -8.40
N ASN A 97 -26.03 21.42 -7.84
CA ASN A 97 -24.77 20.69 -7.70
C ASN A 97 -24.38 20.62 -6.23
N ILE A 98 -23.71 19.54 -5.83
CA ILE A 98 -23.11 19.38 -4.50
C ILE A 98 -21.66 18.96 -4.67
N THR A 99 -20.76 19.67 -3.99
CA THR A 99 -19.34 19.34 -3.90
C THR A 99 -18.99 19.26 -2.42
N ASN A 100 -18.36 18.17 -1.99
CA ASN A 100 -17.99 17.93 -0.60
C ASN A 100 -16.59 17.31 -0.51
N THR A 101 -15.77 17.83 0.41
CA THR A 101 -14.43 17.32 0.72
C THR A 101 -14.37 17.08 2.23
N THR A 102 -14.13 15.84 2.64
CA THR A 102 -14.06 15.45 4.06
C THR A 102 -12.87 14.54 4.31
N SER A 103 -12.22 14.71 5.46
CA SER A 103 -11.23 13.76 6.01
C SER A 103 -11.86 12.76 6.98
N ASN A 104 -13.11 13.00 7.40
CA ASN A 104 -13.85 12.16 8.33
C ASN A 104 -14.68 11.15 7.53
N LEU A 105 -14.23 9.89 7.55
CA LEU A 105 -14.88 8.76 6.88
C LEU A 105 -15.74 7.97 7.88
N SER A 106 -16.85 7.42 7.39
CA SER A 106 -17.80 6.67 8.22
C SER A 106 -17.36 5.22 8.40
N VAL A 107 -17.34 4.76 9.64
CA VAL A 107 -17.15 3.34 9.95
C VAL A 107 -18.49 2.61 9.86
N THR A 108 -18.51 1.48 9.17
CA THR A 108 -19.69 0.63 8.96
C THR A 108 -19.34 -0.81 9.31
N SER A 109 -20.34 -1.66 9.52
CA SER A 109 -20.11 -3.09 9.78
C SER A 109 -19.33 -3.80 8.65
N ALA A 110 -19.39 -3.28 7.42
CA ALA A 110 -18.68 -3.84 6.27
C ALA A 110 -17.17 -3.54 6.28
N ASN A 111 -16.73 -2.48 6.96
CA ASN A 111 -15.33 -2.04 6.97
C ASN A 111 -14.67 -2.08 8.35
N ASP A 112 -15.43 -2.34 9.43
CA ASP A 112 -14.94 -2.37 10.80
C ASP A 112 -13.72 -3.30 10.98
N ASP A 113 -13.73 -4.46 10.33
CA ASP A 113 -12.61 -5.43 10.38
C ASP A 113 -11.27 -4.85 9.91
N ARG A 114 -11.31 -3.80 9.08
CA ARG A 114 -10.12 -3.18 8.46
C ARG A 114 -9.75 -1.85 9.08
N VAL A 115 -10.71 -1.15 9.69
CA VAL A 115 -10.51 0.18 10.27
C VAL A 115 -10.08 0.04 11.73
N TYR A 116 -8.81 0.38 11.99
CA TYR A 116 -8.24 0.47 13.33
C TYR A 116 -7.06 1.47 13.35
N PRO A 117 -6.74 2.08 14.50
CA PRO A 117 -5.59 2.97 14.63
C PRO A 117 -4.28 2.31 14.16
N GLY A 118 -3.60 2.96 13.21
CA GLY A 118 -2.37 2.43 12.61
C GLY A 118 -2.57 1.43 11.48
N ALA A 119 -3.79 1.25 10.94
CA ALA A 119 -3.99 0.54 9.67
C ALA A 119 -3.35 1.32 8.50
N LEU A 120 -2.89 0.60 7.48
CA LEU A 120 -2.32 1.17 6.26
C LEU A 120 -3.18 0.79 5.07
N PHE A 121 -3.63 1.79 4.31
CA PHE A 121 -4.47 1.61 3.13
C PHE A 121 -3.84 2.23 1.89
N ARG A 122 -4.28 1.77 0.73
CA ARG A 122 -3.99 2.44 -0.54
C ARG A 122 -4.98 3.58 -0.74
N ALA A 123 -4.51 4.72 -1.25
CA ALA A 123 -5.38 5.79 -1.73
C ALA A 123 -5.92 5.39 -3.11
N ASP A 124 -6.95 4.55 -3.10
CA ASP A 124 -7.57 3.98 -4.30
C ASP A 124 -9.11 4.11 -4.27
N GLN A 125 -9.76 3.61 -5.32
CA GLN A 125 -11.21 3.58 -5.43
C GLN A 125 -11.87 2.82 -4.26
N ASN A 126 -11.22 1.78 -3.71
CA ASN A 126 -11.78 1.04 -2.58
C ASN A 126 -11.90 1.92 -1.33
N LEU A 127 -10.93 2.80 -1.08
CA LEU A 127 -11.03 3.80 -0.01
C LEU A 127 -12.16 4.80 -0.28
N MET A 128 -12.33 5.23 -1.54
CA MET A 128 -13.41 6.15 -1.95
C MET A 128 -14.81 5.53 -1.79
N ASP A 129 -14.92 4.22 -1.98
CA ASP A 129 -16.15 3.43 -1.81
C ASP A 129 -16.34 2.95 -0.37
N ASN A 130 -15.57 3.48 0.58
CA ASN A 130 -15.63 3.16 2.01
C ASN A 130 -15.31 1.69 2.35
N MET A 131 -14.60 0.98 1.47
CA MET A 131 -14.19 -0.42 1.59
C MET A 131 -12.67 -0.59 1.46
N PRO A 132 -11.86 0.10 2.29
CA PRO A 132 -10.41 0.19 2.09
C PRO A 132 -9.72 -1.18 2.09
N SER A 133 -8.63 -1.29 1.33
CA SER A 133 -7.79 -2.50 1.26
C SER A 133 -6.55 -2.36 2.14
N LEU A 134 -6.29 -3.35 3.00
CA LEU A 134 -5.13 -3.36 3.91
C LEU A 134 -3.83 -3.64 3.14
N ILE A 135 -2.80 -2.85 3.41
CA ILE A 135 -1.44 -3.11 2.93
C ILE A 135 -0.78 -4.11 3.89
N SER A 136 -0.59 -5.34 3.40
CA SER A 136 0.12 -6.39 4.13
C SER A 136 1.64 -6.16 4.07
N ALA A 137 2.23 -5.75 5.19
CA ALA A 137 3.66 -5.52 5.33
C ALA A 137 4.12 -5.83 6.77
N ASN A 138 5.41 -6.09 6.96
CA ASN A 138 5.99 -6.19 8.30
C ASN A 138 5.87 -4.84 9.01
N ARG A 139 5.25 -4.85 10.20
CA ARG A 139 4.93 -3.63 10.96
C ARG A 139 5.89 -3.48 12.13
N ALA A 140 6.40 -2.26 12.30
CA ALA A 140 7.07 -1.85 13.53
C ALA A 140 6.03 -1.60 14.65
N PRO A 141 6.47 -1.55 15.92
CA PRO A 141 5.62 -1.12 17.02
C PRO A 141 5.04 0.28 16.80
N ILE A 142 3.81 0.51 17.27
CA ILE A 142 3.14 1.82 17.24
C ILE A 142 2.65 2.20 18.63
N THR A 143 2.73 3.48 18.96
CA THR A 143 2.15 4.02 20.20
C THR A 143 0.79 4.62 19.90
N LEU A 144 -0.23 4.13 20.60
CA LEU A 144 -1.60 4.63 20.56
C LEU A 144 -1.83 5.51 21.78
N SER A 145 -2.69 6.53 21.65
CA SER A 145 -3.16 7.32 22.79
C SER A 145 -4.67 7.48 22.72
N VAL A 146 -5.32 7.54 23.88
CA VAL A 146 -6.74 7.83 24.01
C VAL A 146 -6.96 9.22 24.64
N ASP A 147 -7.98 9.94 24.18
CA ASP A 147 -8.37 11.25 24.71
C ASP A 147 -9.56 11.11 25.67
N LEU A 148 -9.31 10.49 26.83
CA LEU A 148 -10.26 10.43 27.93
C LEU A 148 -9.80 11.36 29.06
N PRO A 149 -10.71 12.05 29.75
CA PRO A 149 -10.36 12.93 30.84
C PRO A 149 -9.78 12.13 32.03
N GLY A 150 -8.86 12.75 32.77
CA GLY A 150 -8.33 12.21 34.03
C GLY A 150 -7.00 11.45 33.91
N PHE A 151 -6.45 11.28 32.70
CA PHE A 151 -5.10 10.74 32.53
C PHE A 151 -4.02 11.82 32.68
N HIS A 152 -2.87 11.41 33.21
CA HIS A 152 -1.70 12.27 33.36
C HIS A 152 -0.48 11.64 32.68
N GLY A 153 0.43 12.48 32.17
CA GLY A 153 1.82 12.09 31.86
C GLY A 153 2.03 10.74 31.14
N GLY A 154 1.39 10.50 29.99
CA GLY A 154 1.62 9.31 29.16
C GLY A 154 0.82 8.06 29.59
N GLU A 155 0.05 8.11 30.66
CA GLU A 155 -0.87 7.03 31.07
C GLU A 155 -1.95 6.75 30.02
N SER A 156 -2.30 7.75 29.22
CA SER A 156 -3.24 7.62 28.11
C SER A 156 -2.69 6.86 26.90
N ALA A 157 -1.40 6.48 26.93
CA ALA A 157 -0.70 5.91 25.79
C ALA A 157 -0.21 4.47 26.01
N VAL A 158 -0.27 3.66 24.95
CA VAL A 158 0.15 2.24 24.96
C VAL A 158 0.90 1.89 23.68
N THR A 159 2.01 1.14 23.80
CA THR A 159 2.76 0.65 22.64
C THR A 159 2.32 -0.76 22.25
N VAL A 160 1.81 -0.90 21.03
CA VAL A 160 1.42 -2.18 20.41
C VAL A 160 2.56 -2.66 19.52
N GLN A 161 3.13 -3.83 19.84
CA GLN A 161 4.34 -4.34 19.18
C GLN A 161 4.14 -4.69 17.69
N ARG A 162 2.98 -5.24 17.34
CA ARG A 162 2.63 -5.61 15.96
C ARG A 162 1.17 -5.24 15.68
N PRO A 163 0.88 -4.06 15.12
CA PRO A 163 -0.47 -3.56 14.96
C PRO A 163 -1.28 -4.37 13.94
N THR A 164 -2.22 -5.17 14.46
CA THR A 164 -3.28 -5.89 13.75
C THR A 164 -4.63 -5.50 14.36
N LYS A 165 -5.76 -5.72 13.67
CA LYS A 165 -7.10 -5.39 14.22
C LYS A 165 -7.30 -5.95 15.63
N SER A 166 -7.00 -7.23 15.82
CA SER A 166 -7.16 -7.94 17.10
C SER A 166 -6.17 -7.55 18.20
N SER A 167 -5.05 -6.90 17.87
CA SER A 167 -4.08 -6.45 18.87
C SER A 167 -4.28 -4.99 19.27
N VAL A 168 -5.09 -4.26 18.50
CA VAL A 168 -5.38 -2.84 18.70
C VAL A 168 -6.77 -2.65 19.33
N THR A 169 -7.70 -3.56 19.03
CA THR A 169 -9.04 -3.62 19.64
C THR A 169 -8.97 -4.38 20.96
#